data_AF-A0A832E0T2-F1
#
_entry.id   AF-A0A832E0T2-F1
#
_cell.length_a   1.000
_cell.length_b   1.000
_cell.length_c   1.000
_cell.angle_alpha   90.00
_cell.angle_beta   90.00
_cell.angle_gamma   90.00
#
_symmetry.space_group_name_H-M   'P 1'
#
loop_
_entity.id
_entity.type
_entity.pdbx_description
1 polymer ?
#
loop_
_entity_poly.entity_id
_entity_poly.type
_entity_poly.pdbx_seq_one_letter_code
_entity_poly.pdbx_strand_id
1 'polypeptide(L)'
;MSYNTIIIPLDQALQDYAVAWQLLVEAEALEPTQMPGWVEAICKAFEVYDSVEVWCALDDQKELMSIIPFLRKQNTMYGIPVKSIELITNIISYHNIPSGTPRDPALFTLFLETIDQWDMCIIPNLVVENPAYPELLHVLHSQKHFVHELATVVS
;
A
#
# COMPACT_ATOMS: atom_id res chain seq x y z
N MET A 1 -7.19 19.15 -4.69
CA MET A 1 -6.48 18.74 -5.92
C MET A 1 -7.24 17.56 -6.51
N SER A 2 -7.34 17.47 -7.83
CA SER A 2 -7.80 16.24 -8.47
C SER A 2 -6.59 15.35 -8.66
N TYR A 3 -6.75 14.04 -8.44
CA TYR A 3 -5.71 13.06 -8.71
C TYR A 3 -6.21 12.15 -9.81
N ASN A 4 -5.36 11.89 -10.80
CA ASN A 4 -5.59 10.80 -11.75
C ASN A 4 -4.94 9.54 -11.19
N THR A 5 -5.73 8.49 -10.97
CA THR A 5 -5.25 7.24 -10.38
C THR A 5 -5.14 6.14 -11.44
N ILE A 6 -4.07 5.36 -11.35
CA ILE A 6 -3.83 4.19 -12.20
C ILE A 6 -3.38 3.01 -11.35
N ILE A 7 -3.72 1.80 -11.79
CA ILE A 7 -3.21 0.55 -11.22
C ILE A 7 -2.50 -0.19 -12.35
N ILE A 8 -1.23 -0.51 -12.13
CA ILE A 8 -0.37 -1.16 -13.12
C ILE A 8 0.47 -2.27 -12.46
N PRO A 9 0.93 -3.28 -13.23
CA PRO A 9 1.89 -4.27 -12.75
C PRO A 9 3.20 -3.63 -12.24
N LEU A 10 3.87 -4.30 -11.29
CA LEU A 10 5.10 -3.80 -10.68
C LEU A 10 6.23 -3.56 -11.69
N ASP A 11 6.40 -4.42 -12.69
CA ASP A 11 7.41 -4.24 -13.74
C ASP A 11 7.18 -2.95 -14.54
N GLN A 12 5.93 -2.68 -14.91
CA GLN A 12 5.55 -1.43 -15.58
C GLN A 12 5.78 -0.21 -14.68
N ALA A 13 5.44 -0.31 -13.39
CA ALA A 13 5.66 0.79 -12.45
C ALA A 13 7.16 1.10 -12.25
N LEU A 14 8.00 0.06 -12.18
CA LEU A 14 9.45 0.22 -12.10
C LEU A 14 10.02 0.84 -13.38
N GLN A 15 9.47 0.51 -14.54
CA GLN A 15 9.88 1.12 -15.81
C GLN A 15 9.48 2.59 -15.91
N ASP A 16 8.24 2.92 -15.55
CA ASP A 16 7.67 4.25 -15.79
C ASP A 16 7.98 5.25 -14.66
N TYR A 17 8.08 4.77 -13.42
CA TYR A 17 8.03 5.61 -12.23
C TYR A 17 9.19 5.40 -11.25
N ALA A 18 10.16 4.50 -11.48
CA ALA A 18 11.20 4.22 -10.48
C ALA A 18 11.96 5.48 -10.01
N VAL A 19 12.31 6.40 -10.92
CA VAL A 19 13.01 7.64 -10.55
C VAL A 19 12.11 8.55 -9.71
N ALA A 20 10.87 8.77 -10.13
CA ALA A 20 9.93 9.62 -9.40
C ALA A 20 9.56 9.01 -8.04
N TRP A 21 9.40 7.69 -7.98
CA TRP A 21 9.18 6.95 -6.74
C TRP A 21 10.36 7.13 -5.79
N GLN A 22 11.60 6.92 -6.25
CA GLN A 22 12.78 7.16 -5.42
C GLN A 22 12.81 8.59 -4.86
N LEU A 23 12.55 9.59 -5.71
CA LEU A 23 12.51 10.99 -5.28
C LEU A 23 11.42 11.25 -4.22
N LEU A 24 10.25 10.63 -4.34
CA LEU A 24 9.21 10.73 -3.30
C LEU A 24 9.67 10.14 -1.96
N VAL A 25 10.30 8.96 -1.99
CA VAL A 25 10.81 8.31 -0.78
C VAL A 25 11.89 9.18 -0.12
N GLU A 26 12.78 9.78 -0.91
CA GLU A 26 13.85 10.66 -0.42
C GLU A 26 13.30 11.99 0.12
N ALA A 27 12.41 12.65 -0.63
CA ALA A 27 11.86 13.97 -0.27
C ALA A 27 11.08 13.94 1.05
N GLU A 28 10.37 12.84 1.30
CA GLU A 28 9.55 12.63 2.49
C GLU A 28 10.31 11.93 3.63
N ALA A 29 11.62 11.70 3.45
CA ALA A 29 12.48 10.98 4.39
C ALA A 29 11.85 9.65 4.85
N LEU A 30 11.27 8.91 3.90
CA LEU A 30 10.64 7.61 4.16
C LEU A 30 11.70 6.52 4.30
N GLU A 31 11.25 5.38 4.82
CA GLU A 31 12.12 4.23 5.04
C GLU A 31 12.71 3.71 3.71
N PRO A 32 14.00 3.35 3.67
CA PRO A 32 14.63 2.80 2.46
C PRO A 32 13.95 1.54 1.92
N THR A 33 13.22 0.83 2.78
CA THR A 33 12.40 -0.34 2.42
C THR A 33 11.27 -0.03 1.44
N GLN A 34 10.89 1.24 1.30
CA GLN A 34 9.91 1.70 0.32
C GLN A 34 10.55 2.06 -1.03
N MET A 35 11.88 2.01 -1.17
CA MET A 35 12.55 2.29 -2.43
C MET A 35 12.16 1.26 -3.50
N PRO A 36 12.03 1.67 -4.78
CA PRO A 36 11.66 0.78 -5.88
C PRO A 36 12.55 -0.47 -5.97
N GLY A 37 13.87 -0.30 -5.85
CA GLY A 37 14.83 -1.41 -5.89
C GLY A 37 14.72 -2.37 -4.70
N TRP A 38 14.35 -1.88 -3.52
CA TRP A 38 14.08 -2.74 -2.36
C TRP A 38 12.80 -3.53 -2.53
N VAL A 39 11.74 -2.87 -3.01
CA VAL A 39 10.47 -3.53 -3.33
C VAL A 39 10.68 -4.63 -4.38
N GLU A 40 11.37 -4.32 -5.48
CA GLU A 40 11.72 -5.31 -6.51
C GLU A 40 12.46 -6.52 -5.92
N ALA A 41 13.51 -6.27 -5.13
CA ALA A 41 14.34 -7.33 -4.57
C ALA A 41 13.55 -8.26 -3.64
N ILE A 42 12.72 -7.70 -2.75
CA ILE A 42 11.88 -8.48 -1.83
C ILE A 42 10.81 -9.24 -2.61
N CYS A 43 10.09 -8.59 -3.53
CA CYS A 43 9.05 -9.26 -4.29
C CYS A 43 9.60 -10.45 -5.10
N LYS A 44 10.82 -10.35 -5.63
CA LYS A 44 11.52 -11.47 -6.27
C LYS A 44 11.94 -12.55 -5.27
N ALA A 45 12.48 -12.17 -4.12
CA ALA A 45 12.91 -13.11 -3.09
C ALA A 45 11.75 -13.95 -2.50
N PHE A 46 10.56 -13.36 -2.44
CA PHE A 46 9.34 -14.03 -1.96
C PHE A 46 8.50 -14.66 -3.08
N GLU A 47 8.98 -14.65 -4.32
CA GLU A 47 8.29 -15.22 -5.49
C GLU A 47 6.88 -14.64 -5.73
N VAL A 48 6.68 -13.37 -5.35
CA VAL A 48 5.39 -12.64 -5.53
C VAL A 48 5.45 -11.56 -6.61
N TYR A 49 6.63 -11.31 -7.19
CA TYR A 49 6.88 -10.22 -8.15
C TYR A 49 5.81 -10.08 -9.24
N ASP A 50 5.47 -11.18 -9.93
CA ASP A 50 4.50 -11.17 -11.04
C ASP A 50 3.04 -10.97 -10.57
N SER A 51 2.78 -11.03 -9.26
CA SER A 51 1.46 -10.84 -8.67
C SER A 51 1.27 -9.44 -8.06
N VAL A 52 2.34 -8.63 -8.00
CA VAL A 52 2.29 -7.30 -7.40
C VAL A 52 1.70 -6.29 -8.38
N GLU A 53 0.69 -5.58 -7.89
CA GLU A 53 0.12 -4.41 -8.53
C GLU A 53 0.60 -3.15 -7.79
N VAL A 54 0.65 -2.04 -8.51
CA VAL A 54 1.08 -0.75 -7.99
C VAL A 54 0.00 0.26 -8.32
N TRP A 55 -0.57 0.86 -7.29
CA TRP A 55 -1.44 2.01 -7.43
C TRP A 55 -0.59 3.27 -7.44
N CYS A 56 -0.83 4.15 -8.42
CA CYS A 56 -0.19 5.44 -8.53
C CYS A 56 -1.25 6.54 -8.55
N ALA A 57 -1.06 7.59 -7.76
CA ALA A 57 -1.77 8.86 -7.90
C ALA A 57 -0.87 9.86 -8.62
N LEU A 58 -1.41 10.49 -9.66
CA LEU A 58 -0.76 11.53 -10.43
C LEU A 58 -1.52 12.85 -10.27
N ASP A 59 -0.82 13.98 -10.29
CA ASP A 59 -1.46 15.29 -10.40
C ASP A 59 -1.92 15.59 -11.84
N ASP A 60 -2.48 16.79 -12.05
CA ASP A 60 -2.92 17.26 -13.36
C ASP A 60 -1.75 17.43 -14.36
N GLN A 61 -0.52 17.54 -13.86
CA GLN A 61 0.73 17.62 -14.63
C GLN A 61 1.34 16.25 -14.93
N LYS A 62 0.70 15.16 -14.46
CA LYS A 62 1.17 13.76 -14.53
C LYS A 62 2.41 13.48 -13.68
N GLU A 63 2.70 14.31 -12.69
CA GLU A 63 3.74 14.05 -11.71
C GLU A 63 3.24 13.03 -10.68
N LEU A 64 4.15 12.12 -10.26
CA LEU A 64 3.81 11.09 -9.29
C LEU A 64 3.62 11.76 -7.93
N MET A 65 2.38 11.78 -7.47
CA MET A 65 1.98 12.31 -6.18
C MET A 65 1.89 11.23 -5.13
N SER A 66 1.53 9.99 -5.50
CA SER A 66 1.63 8.88 -4.58
C SER A 66 1.82 7.52 -5.24
N ILE A 67 2.41 6.57 -4.52
CA ILE A 67 2.61 5.19 -4.96
C ILE A 67 2.40 4.18 -3.82
N ILE A 68 1.65 3.12 -4.10
CA ILE A 68 1.34 2.04 -3.16
C ILE A 68 1.44 0.69 -3.88
N PRO A 69 2.51 -0.09 -3.65
CA PRO A 69 2.58 -1.47 -4.10
C PRO A 69 1.75 -2.41 -3.20
N PHE A 70 0.94 -3.27 -3.80
CA PHE A 70 0.03 -4.18 -3.11
C PHE A 70 -0.18 -5.51 -3.85
N LEU A 71 -0.77 -6.48 -3.15
CA LEU A 71 -1.19 -7.78 -3.66
C LEU A 71 -2.70 -7.93 -3.52
N ARG A 72 -3.32 -8.55 -4.52
CA ARG A 72 -4.66 -9.14 -4.39
C ARG A 72 -4.52 -10.61 -4.04
N LYS A 73 -5.17 -11.03 -2.96
CA LYS A 73 -5.19 -12.41 -2.51
C LYS A 73 -6.63 -12.91 -2.42
N GLN A 74 -6.82 -14.17 -2.80
CA GLN A 74 -8.04 -14.89 -2.50
C GLN A 74 -7.80 -15.71 -1.23
N ASN A 75 -8.40 -15.27 -0.13
CA ASN A 75 -8.33 -15.94 1.16
C ASN A 75 -9.63 -16.71 1.43
N THR A 76 -9.59 -17.56 2.46
CA THR A 76 -10.78 -18.24 3.00
C THR A 76 -10.86 -17.94 4.49
N MET A 77 -11.93 -17.27 4.92
CA MET A 77 -12.20 -16.99 6.34
C MET A 77 -13.48 -17.69 6.76
N TYR A 78 -13.38 -18.55 7.78
CA TYR A 78 -14.52 -19.36 8.27
C TYR A 78 -15.26 -20.14 7.16
N GLY A 79 -14.52 -20.61 6.14
CA GLY A 79 -15.08 -21.32 5.00
C GLY A 79 -15.65 -20.44 3.89
N ILE A 80 -15.60 -19.11 4.02
CA ILE A 80 -16.08 -18.14 3.03
C ILE A 80 -14.90 -17.59 2.23
N PRO A 81 -14.95 -17.58 0.88
CA PRO A 81 -13.93 -16.93 0.07
C PRO A 81 -13.98 -15.41 0.27
N VAL A 82 -12.84 -14.81 0.61
CA VAL A 82 -12.66 -13.37 0.84
C VAL A 82 -11.57 -12.85 -0.09
N LYS A 83 -11.88 -11.86 -0.92
CA LYS A 83 -10.87 -11.14 -1.70
C LYS A 83 -10.22 -10.11 -0.81
N SER A 84 -8.91 -10.19 -0.63
CA SER A 84 -8.20 -9.26 0.21
C SER A 84 -7.11 -8.51 -0.53
N ILE A 85 -6.88 -7.27 -0.11
CA ILE A 85 -5.69 -6.51 -0.47
C ILE A 85 -4.68 -6.55 0.66
N GLU A 86 -3.41 -6.69 0.31
CA GLU A 86 -2.30 -6.69 1.26
C GLU A 86 -1.18 -5.82 0.70
N LEU A 87 -0.69 -4.87 1.50
CA LEU A 87 0.38 -4.00 1.05
C LEU A 87 1.73 -4.70 1.06
N ILE A 88 2.59 -4.36 0.10
CA ILE A 88 3.95 -4.92 0.03
C ILE A 88 4.83 -4.43 1.18
N THR A 89 4.57 -3.24 1.74
CA THR A 89 5.26 -2.75 2.95
C THR A 89 5.17 -3.75 4.11
N ASN A 90 4.10 -4.54 4.17
CA ASN A 90 3.90 -5.57 5.19
C ASN A 90 4.87 -6.76 5.03
N ILE A 91 5.32 -7.03 3.81
CA ILE A 91 6.30 -8.08 3.49
C ILE A 91 7.71 -7.59 3.80
N ILE A 92 7.96 -6.28 3.71
CA ILE A 92 9.29 -5.69 3.80
C ILE A 92 9.66 -5.23 5.22
N SER A 93 8.70 -4.71 6.02
CA SER A 93 9.00 -4.20 7.37
C SER A 93 7.82 -4.30 8.33
N TYR A 94 8.08 -4.90 9.51
CA TYR A 94 7.10 -5.18 10.56
C TYR A 94 6.59 -3.94 11.34
N HIS A 95 7.14 -2.76 11.09
CA HIS A 95 6.82 -1.53 11.84
C HIS A 95 6.16 -0.44 11.01
N ASN A 96 5.97 -0.66 9.71
CA ASN A 96 5.67 0.43 8.80
C ASN A 96 4.21 0.47 8.42
N ILE A 97 3.65 1.66 8.54
CA ILE A 97 2.25 1.90 8.24
C ILE A 97 2.01 1.87 6.71
N PRO A 98 0.84 1.37 6.29
CA PRO A 98 0.18 1.62 5.00
C PRO A 98 -0.12 3.08 4.74
N SER A 99 0.88 3.94 4.71
CA SER A 99 0.67 5.25 4.16
C SER A 99 0.98 5.16 2.68
N GLY A 100 0.23 5.87 1.84
CA GLY A 100 0.79 6.26 0.55
C GLY A 100 2.23 6.73 0.75
N THR A 101 3.09 6.51 -0.22
CA THR A 101 4.25 7.38 -0.37
C THR A 101 3.73 8.55 -1.17
N PRO A 102 3.56 9.79 -0.66
CA PRO A 102 3.80 10.33 0.68
C PRO A 102 2.64 10.01 1.64
N ARG A 103 2.90 10.18 2.95
CA ARG A 103 2.08 9.69 4.07
C ARG A 103 0.70 10.36 4.24
N ASP A 104 -0.03 10.60 3.16
CA ASP A 104 -1.31 11.30 3.15
C ASP A 104 -2.48 10.31 3.36
N PRO A 105 -3.23 10.39 4.48
CA PRO A 105 -4.40 9.56 4.72
C PRO A 105 -5.50 9.71 3.66
N ALA A 106 -5.60 10.88 3.00
CA ALA A 106 -6.56 11.09 1.92
C ALA A 106 -6.16 10.31 0.66
N LEU A 107 -4.86 10.20 0.36
CA LEU A 107 -4.37 9.37 -0.73
C LEU A 107 -4.54 7.88 -0.43
N PHE A 108 -4.37 7.47 0.83
CA PHE A 108 -4.67 6.09 1.23
C PHE A 108 -6.16 5.76 1.14
N THR A 109 -7.03 6.70 1.50
CA THR A 109 -8.49 6.57 1.28
C THR A 109 -8.81 6.42 -0.21
N LEU A 110 -8.24 7.30 -1.04
CA LEU A 110 -8.43 7.26 -2.48
C LEU A 110 -7.94 5.93 -3.09
N PHE A 111 -6.84 5.38 -2.58
CA PHE A 111 -6.37 4.05 -2.95
C PHE A 111 -7.43 2.97 -2.67
N LEU A 112 -7.96 2.91 -1.45
CA LEU A 112 -9.00 1.94 -1.08
C LEU A 112 -10.27 2.08 -1.92
N GLU A 113 -10.64 3.32 -2.28
CA GLU A 113 -11.79 3.63 -3.14
C GLU A 113 -11.55 3.31 -4.62
N THR A 114 -10.29 3.35 -5.08
CA THR A 114 -9.92 3.07 -6.48
C THR A 114 -9.86 1.56 -6.75
N ILE A 115 -9.47 0.76 -5.77
CA ILE A 115 -9.40 -0.70 -5.93
C ILE A 115 -10.82 -1.27 -6.03
N ASP A 116 -11.10 -1.92 -7.14
CA ASP A 116 -12.32 -2.67 -7.36
C ASP A 116 -12.27 -4.05 -6.68
N GLN A 117 -13.42 -4.67 -6.38
CA GLN A 117 -13.51 -6.09 -6.04
C GLN A 117 -12.60 -6.58 -4.89
N TRP A 118 -12.59 -5.87 -3.77
CA TRP A 118 -12.00 -6.37 -2.53
C TRP A 118 -13.05 -6.40 -1.42
N ASP A 119 -12.94 -7.38 -0.54
CA ASP A 119 -13.80 -7.57 0.63
C ASP A 119 -13.06 -7.12 1.91
N MET A 120 -11.73 -7.26 1.92
CA MET A 120 -10.90 -7.01 3.10
C MET A 120 -9.54 -6.38 2.81
N CYS A 121 -9.12 -5.42 3.65
CA CYS A 121 -7.76 -4.90 3.65
C CYS A 121 -6.98 -5.50 4.82
N ILE A 122 -5.82 -6.11 4.52
CA ILE A 122 -4.96 -6.76 5.51
C ILE A 122 -3.74 -5.88 5.75
N ILE A 123 -3.62 -5.43 6.99
CA ILE A 123 -2.51 -4.64 7.50
C ILE A 123 -2.01 -5.36 8.77
N PRO A 124 -1.11 -6.34 8.65
CA PRO A 124 -0.54 -7.02 9.79
C PRO A 124 0.47 -6.10 10.50
N ASN A 125 0.58 -6.23 11.83
CA ASN A 125 1.57 -5.51 12.64
C ASN A 125 1.41 -3.99 12.65
N LEU A 126 0.16 -3.52 12.58
CA LEU A 126 -0.14 -2.11 12.79
C LEU A 126 0.16 -1.74 14.25
N VAL A 127 1.23 -0.97 14.49
CA VAL A 127 1.68 -0.57 15.83
C VAL A 127 0.91 0.66 16.32
N VAL A 128 0.26 0.54 17.48
CA VAL A 128 -0.58 1.60 18.09
C VAL A 128 0.19 2.90 18.37
N GLU A 129 1.49 2.79 18.63
CA GLU A 129 2.38 3.91 18.95
C GLU A 129 2.80 4.71 17.71
N ASN A 130 2.46 4.24 16.51
CA ASN A 130 2.80 4.95 15.28
C ASN A 130 1.95 6.22 15.12
N PRO A 131 2.54 7.40 14.85
CA PRO A 131 1.81 8.66 14.72
C PRO A 131 0.66 8.67 13.69
N ALA A 132 0.75 7.86 12.62
CA ALA A 132 -0.32 7.78 11.61
C ALA A 132 -1.40 6.74 11.93
N TYR A 133 -1.27 6.00 13.05
CA TYR A 133 -2.24 4.98 13.49
C TYR A 133 -3.66 5.53 13.65
N PRO A 134 -3.91 6.69 14.32
CA PRO A 134 -5.27 7.19 14.53
C PRO A 134 -5.97 7.58 13.21
N GLU A 135 -5.19 8.10 12.26
CA GLU A 135 -5.71 8.55 10.96
C GLU A 135 -6.05 7.35 10.08
N LEU A 136 -5.21 6.31 10.07
CA LEU A 136 -5.54 5.06 9.40
C LEU A 136 -6.74 4.35 9.99
N LEU A 137 -6.85 4.27 11.32
CA LEU A 137 -8.05 3.73 11.96
C LEU A 137 -9.31 4.50 11.53
N HIS A 138 -9.23 5.82 11.43
CA HIS A 138 -10.33 6.63 10.97
C HIS A 138 -10.72 6.29 9.52
N VAL A 139 -9.74 6.20 8.62
CA VAL A 139 -9.95 5.81 7.22
C VAL A 139 -10.56 4.41 7.15
N LEU A 140 -9.96 3.43 7.81
CA LEU A 140 -10.36 2.02 7.80
C LEU A 140 -11.78 1.82 8.36
N HIS A 141 -12.13 2.47 9.47
CA HIS A 141 -13.48 2.42 10.05
C HIS A 141 -14.53 3.18 9.24
N SER A 142 -14.11 4.13 8.39
CA SER A 142 -15.03 4.84 7.48
C SER A 142 -15.36 4.05 6.22
N GLN A 143 -14.61 2.97 5.92
CA GLN A 143 -14.85 2.14 4.74
C GLN A 143 -16.03 1.18 4.95
N LYS A 144 -16.74 0.89 3.85
CA LYS A 144 -17.85 -0.08 3.84
C LYS A 144 -17.39 -1.55 3.90
N HIS A 145 -16.10 -1.79 3.70
CA HIS A 145 -15.48 -3.12 3.61
C HIS A 145 -14.85 -3.53 4.94
N PHE A 146 -14.69 -4.84 5.17
CA PHE A 146 -14.20 -5.35 6.45
C PHE A 146 -12.69 -5.14 6.55
N VAL A 147 -12.21 -4.43 7.56
CA VAL A 147 -10.77 -4.31 7.80
C VAL A 147 -10.41 -5.30 8.89
N HIS A 148 -9.60 -6.31 8.56
CA HIS A 148 -9.10 -7.24 9.55
C HIS A 148 -7.75 -6.74 10.06
N GLU A 149 -7.78 -6.06 11.18
CA GLU A 149 -6.59 -5.70 11.93
C GLU A 149 -6.02 -6.95 12.60
N LEU A 150 -4.80 -7.34 12.25
CA LEU A 150 -4.00 -8.21 13.08
C LEU A 150 -3.08 -7.30 13.91
N ALA A 151 -3.68 -6.64 14.90
CA ALA A 151 -2.94 -5.86 15.88
C ALA A 151 -2.12 -6.82 16.75
N THR A 152 -0.84 -6.92 16.47
CA THR A 152 0.10 -7.61 17.35
C THR A 152 0.47 -6.62 18.46
N VAL A 153 -0.04 -6.84 19.68
CA VAL A 153 0.48 -6.15 20.86
C VAL A 153 1.89 -6.70 21.09
N VAL A 154 2.90 -5.97 20.64
CA VAL A 154 4.29 -6.29 20.97
C VAL A 154 4.50 -5.80 22.40
N SER A 155 4.43 -6.73 23.36
CA SER A 155 4.77 -6.50 24.77
C SER A 155 6.27 -6.45 24.99
#